data_AF-A0A437MF22-F1
#
_entry.id   AF-A0A437MF22-F1
#
_cell.length_a   1.000
_cell.length_b   1.000
_cell.length_c   1.000
_cell.angle_alpha   90.00
_cell.angle_beta   90.00
_cell.angle_gamma   90.00
#
_symmetry.space_group_name_H-M   'P 1'
#
loop_
_entity.id
_entity.type
_entity.pdbx_description
1 polymer ?
#
loop_
_entity_poly.entity_id
_entity_poly.type
_entity_poly.pdbx_seq_one_letter_code
_entity_poly.pdbx_strand_id
1 'polypeptide(L)'
;MATARLGDGTILTYSPGFKPGDPEPKGYLDWHDWAEVQHKAGLRQTQCPSCSRWQYPQGMSTREVAYEAATSRGQKIRVSSFMCLACAEKAGPPEGAVNGR
;
A
#
# COMPACT_ATOMS: atom_id res chain seq x y z
N MET A 1 9.00 -5.81 -14.59
CA MET A 1 10.26 -5.97 -15.33
C MET A 1 9.83 -6.36 -16.71
N ALA A 2 10.02 -5.48 -17.68
CA ALA A 2 9.67 -5.75 -19.06
C ALA A 2 10.94 -6.16 -19.82
N THR A 3 10.80 -7.16 -20.67
CA THR A 3 11.89 -7.69 -21.48
C THR A 3 11.55 -7.46 -22.94
N ALA A 4 12.33 -6.63 -23.63
CA ALA A 4 12.22 -6.43 -25.06
C ALA A 4 13.34 -7.20 -25.78
N ARG A 5 12.97 -7.94 -26.83
CA ARG A 5 13.94 -8.54 -27.77
C ARG A 5 14.12 -7.59 -28.94
N LEU A 6 15.34 -7.15 -29.16
CA LEU A 6 15.71 -6.40 -30.35
C LEU A 6 16.07 -7.38 -31.49
N GLY A 7 15.93 -6.92 -32.73
CA GLY A 7 16.06 -7.76 -33.94
C GLY A 7 17.46 -8.36 -34.15
N ASP A 8 18.46 -7.89 -33.42
CA ASP A 8 19.85 -8.38 -33.38
C ASP A 8 20.09 -9.49 -32.33
N GLY A 9 19.04 -9.94 -31.63
CA GLY A 9 19.15 -10.94 -30.57
C GLY A 9 19.49 -10.34 -29.19
N THR A 10 19.63 -9.02 -29.09
CA THR A 10 19.83 -8.33 -27.81
C THR A 10 18.57 -8.37 -26.96
N ILE A 11 18.74 -8.68 -25.66
CA ILE A 11 17.66 -8.65 -24.67
C ILE A 11 17.84 -7.41 -23.79
N LEU A 12 16.91 -6.46 -23.90
CA LEU A 12 16.83 -5.29 -23.02
C LEU A 12 15.83 -5.54 -21.89
N THR A 13 16.31 -5.47 -20.66
CA THR A 13 15.48 -5.42 -19.46
C THR A 13 15.29 -3.96 -19.05
N TYR A 14 14.04 -3.49 -18.99
CA TYR A 14 13.74 -2.14 -18.55
C TYR A 14 12.58 -2.12 -17.55
N SER A 15 12.58 -1.09 -16.70
CA SER A 15 11.49 -0.82 -15.78
C SER A 15 10.37 -0.09 -16.51
N PRO A 16 9.11 -0.54 -16.40
CA PRO A 16 8.00 0.17 -17.03
C PRO A 16 7.84 1.56 -16.39
N GLY A 17 7.46 2.55 -17.19
CA GLY A 17 7.23 3.91 -16.69
C GLY A 17 6.00 3.97 -15.80
N PHE A 18 6.18 3.82 -14.49
CA PHE A 18 5.11 3.91 -13.49
C PHE A 18 4.58 5.35 -13.38
N LYS A 19 3.28 5.48 -13.13
CA LYS A 19 2.60 6.75 -12.88
C LYS A 19 2.21 6.87 -11.40
N PRO A 20 2.09 8.10 -10.89
CA PRO A 20 1.50 8.33 -9.58
C PRO A 20 0.09 7.73 -9.50
N GLY A 21 -0.17 6.97 -8.44
CA GLY A 21 -1.45 6.30 -8.21
C GLY A 21 -1.63 4.94 -8.87
N ASP A 22 -0.67 4.46 -9.65
CA ASP A 22 -0.72 3.09 -10.19
C ASP A 22 -0.74 2.03 -9.06
N PRO A 23 -1.40 0.88 -9.27
CA PRO A 23 -1.38 -0.23 -8.32
C PRO A 23 0.04 -0.79 -8.15
N GLU A 24 0.30 -1.39 -6.99
CA GLU A 24 1.61 -1.96 -6.65
C GLU A 24 2.01 -3.07 -7.66
N PRO A 25 3.18 -2.98 -8.29
CA PRO A 25 3.64 -3.98 -9.25
C PRO A 25 4.14 -5.25 -8.56
N LYS A 26 4.19 -6.34 -9.32
CA LYS A 26 4.84 -7.59 -8.88
C LYS A 26 6.31 -7.58 -9.30
N GLY A 27 7.21 -7.70 -8.34
CA GLY A 27 8.65 -7.80 -8.58
C GLY A 27 9.44 -6.81 -7.73
N TYR A 28 10.61 -7.22 -7.24
CA TYR A 28 11.40 -6.42 -6.31
C TYR A 28 11.89 -5.10 -6.92
N LEU A 29 12.53 -5.16 -8.09
CA LEU A 29 13.05 -3.96 -8.76
C LEU A 29 11.94 -3.02 -9.20
N ASP A 30 10.86 -3.56 -9.76
CA ASP A 30 9.68 -2.78 -10.14
C ASP A 30 9.05 -2.06 -8.95
N TRP A 31 9.02 -2.71 -7.78
CA TRP A 31 8.50 -2.11 -6.57
C TRP A 31 9.32 -0.90 -6.15
N HIS A 32 10.65 -0.96 -6.25
CA HIS A 32 11.52 0.18 -5.93
C HIS A 32 11.28 1.35 -6.88
N ASP A 33 11.27 1.10 -8.19
CA ASP A 33 11.04 2.14 -9.18
C ASP A 33 9.64 2.78 -9.04
N TRP A 34 8.62 1.95 -8.81
CA TRP A 34 7.26 2.42 -8.53
C TRP A 34 7.20 3.21 -7.23
N ALA A 35 7.79 2.72 -6.14
CA ALA A 35 7.78 3.38 -4.84
C ALA A 35 8.47 4.75 -4.91
N GLU A 36 9.55 4.88 -5.68
CA GLU A 36 10.18 6.18 -5.95
C GLU A 36 9.22 7.15 -6.65
N VAL A 37 8.49 6.69 -7.67
CA VAL A 37 7.50 7.53 -8.37
C VAL A 37 6.39 7.99 -7.42
N GLN A 38 5.85 7.08 -6.60
CA GLN A 38 4.82 7.44 -5.62
C GLN A 38 5.34 8.45 -4.59
N HIS A 39 6.55 8.24 -4.09
CA HIS A 39 7.18 9.13 -3.12
C HIS A 39 7.44 10.52 -3.70
N LYS A 40 7.94 10.59 -4.94
CA LYS A 40 8.16 11.84 -5.68
C LYS A 40 6.84 12.58 -5.93
N ALA A 41 5.74 11.86 -6.11
CA ALA A 41 4.39 12.42 -6.20
C ALA A 41 3.81 12.89 -4.86
N GLY A 42 4.52 12.68 -3.74
CA GLY A 42 4.10 13.09 -2.40
C GLY A 42 3.22 12.09 -1.67
N LEU A 43 2.96 10.91 -2.24
CA LEU A 43 2.23 9.84 -1.57
C LEU A 43 3.12 9.25 -0.47
N ARG A 44 2.59 9.19 0.75
CA ARG A 44 3.31 8.68 1.92
C ARG A 44 2.73 7.36 2.37
N GLN A 45 3.62 6.45 2.75
CA GLN A 45 3.22 5.20 3.34
C GLN A 45 2.63 5.43 4.74
N THR A 46 1.58 4.70 5.06
CA THR A 46 0.94 4.69 6.37
C THR A 46 0.99 3.27 6.94
N GLN A 47 1.18 3.16 8.25
CA GLN A 47 1.23 1.87 8.92
C GLN A 47 -0.18 1.33 9.17
N CYS A 48 -0.43 0.09 8.77
CA CYS A 48 -1.64 -0.63 9.12
C CYS A 48 -1.62 -1.02 10.61
N PRO A 49 -2.64 -0.67 11.42
CA PRO A 49 -2.66 -0.96 12.85
C PRO A 49 -2.85 -2.45 13.18
N SER A 50 -3.31 -3.27 12.23
CA SER A 50 -3.59 -4.69 12.44
C SER A 50 -2.37 -5.59 12.18
N CYS A 51 -1.64 -5.36 11.09
CA CYS A 51 -0.49 -6.18 10.70
C CYS A 51 0.85 -5.44 10.77
N SER A 52 0.84 -4.17 11.17
CA SER A 52 2.02 -3.30 11.32
C SER A 52 2.83 -3.08 10.04
N ARG A 53 2.32 -3.50 8.88
CA ARG A 53 2.94 -3.28 7.56
C ARG A 53 2.67 -1.87 7.07
N TRP A 54 3.66 -1.30 6.41
CA TRP A 54 3.55 -0.01 5.75
C TRP A 54 3.03 -0.20 4.34
N GLN A 55 2.01 0.56 3.97
CA GLN A 55 1.43 0.53 2.63
C GLN A 55 1.18 1.95 2.14
N TYR A 56 1.26 2.13 0.83
CA TYR A 56 0.84 3.36 0.18
C TYR A 56 -0.69 3.49 0.22
N PRO A 57 -1.23 4.70 0.03
CA PRO A 57 -2.67 4.95 0.11
C PRO A 57 -3.51 4.06 -0.82
N GLN A 58 -2.97 3.60 -1.95
CA GLN A 58 -3.71 2.72 -2.89
C GLN A 58 -3.93 1.30 -2.34
N GLY A 59 -3.10 0.86 -1.37
CA GLY A 59 -3.25 -0.42 -0.65
C GLY A 59 -4.04 -0.32 0.66
N MET A 60 -4.45 0.90 1.04
CA MET A 60 -5.21 1.15 2.26
C MET A 60 -6.71 1.04 1.98
N SER A 61 -7.44 0.49 2.95
CA SER A 61 -8.91 0.47 2.93
C SER A 61 -9.47 1.75 3.55
N THR A 62 -10.76 2.02 3.36
CA THR A 62 -11.48 3.09 4.05
C THR A 62 -11.85 2.76 5.49
N ARG A 63 -11.53 1.54 5.96
CA ARG A 63 -11.88 1.10 7.31
C ARG A 63 -10.88 1.65 8.33
N GLU A 64 -11.35 2.60 9.12
CA GLU A 64 -10.59 3.20 10.21
C GLU A 64 -10.69 2.35 11.49
N VAL A 65 -9.57 2.16 12.17
CA VAL A 65 -9.49 1.48 13.46
C VAL A 65 -8.71 2.35 14.43
N ALA A 66 -9.27 2.50 15.63
CA ALA A 66 -8.59 3.14 16.74
C ALA A 66 -7.76 2.12 17.53
N TYR A 67 -6.52 2.47 17.86
CA TYR A 67 -5.63 1.67 18.69
C TYR A 67 -4.93 2.54 19.74
N GLU A 68 -4.49 1.92 20.84
CA GLU A 68 -3.71 2.61 21.86
C GLU A 68 -2.23 2.56 21.48
N ALA A 69 -1.63 3.73 21.30
CA ALA A 69 -0.19 3.88 21.11
C ALA A 69 0.43 4.52 22.35
N ALA A 70 1.63 4.10 22.72
CA ALA A 70 2.41 4.77 23.76
C ALA A 70 3.36 5.80 23.13
N THR A 71 3.35 7.02 23.64
CA THR A 71 4.37 8.02 23.31
C THR A 71 5.71 7.64 23.95
N SER A 72 6.81 8.28 23.51
CA SER A 72 8.14 8.07 24.12
C SER A 72 8.20 8.38 25.62
N ARG A 73 7.22 9.13 26.14
CA ARG A 73 7.05 9.47 27.56
C ARG A 73 6.13 8.50 28.32
N GLY A 74 5.71 7.40 27.69
CA GLY A 74 4.84 6.38 28.30
C GLY A 74 3.36 6.76 28.38
N GLN A 75 2.97 7.96 27.90
CA GLN A 75 1.57 8.35 27.85
C GLN A 75 0.85 7.57 26.75
N LYS A 76 -0.22 6.85 27.13
CA LYS A 76 -1.10 6.16 26.19
C LYS A 76 -2.02 7.17 25.50
N ILE A 77 -1.98 7.18 24.18
CA ILE A 77 -2.84 8.00 23.33
C ILE A 77 -3.66 7.08 22.43
N ARG A 78 -4.91 7.46 22.21
CA ARG A 78 -5.76 6.78 21.23
C ARG A 78 -5.48 7.38 19.86
N VAL A 79 -5.00 6.57 18.94
CA VAL A 79 -4.70 6.97 17.56
C VAL A 79 -5.64 6.22 16.63
N SER A 80 -6.18 6.89 15.62
CA SER A 80 -6.95 6.24 14.56
C SER A 80 -6.13 6.17 13.28
N SER A 81 -6.18 5.02 12.61
CA SER A 81 -5.52 4.79 11.33
C SER A 81 -6.35 3.83 10.47
N PHE A 82 -6.17 3.90 9.16
CA PHE A 82 -6.82 3.01 8.21
C PHE A 82 -6.18 1.62 8.22
N MET A 83 -6.97 0.58 8.02
CA MET A 83 -6.47 -0.78 7.80
C MET A 83 -6.05 -0.95 6.34
N CYS A 84 -5.09 -1.84 6.07
CA CYS A 84 -4.83 -2.25 4.69
C CYS A 84 -5.94 -3.16 4.14
N LEU A 85 -6.08 -3.22 2.81
CA LEU A 85 -7.11 -4.00 2.12
C LEU A 85 -7.09 -5.48 2.56
N ALA A 86 -5.91 -6.10 2.61
CA ALA A 86 -5.76 -7.50 3.02
C ALA A 86 -6.22 -7.78 4.47
N CYS A 87 -6.09 -6.81 5.38
CA CYS A 87 -6.61 -6.95 6.74
C CYS A 87 -8.11 -6.64 6.81
N ALA A 88 -8.60 -5.70 6.01
CA ALA A 88 -10.03 -5.40 5.92
C ALA A 88 -10.82 -6.60 5.37
N GLU A 89 -10.31 -7.29 4.35
CA GLU A 89 -10.91 -8.51 3.80
C GLU A 89 -11.01 -9.62 4.86
N LYS A 90 -9.95 -9.83 5.64
CA LYS A 90 -9.92 -10.84 6.71
C LYS A 90 -10.88 -10.52 7.86
N ALA A 91 -11.08 -9.25 8.16
CA ALA A 91 -11.98 -8.81 9.22
C ALA A 91 -13.47 -9.00 8.85
N GLY A 92 -13.78 -9.31 7.59
CA GLY A 92 -15.16 -9.37 7.10
C GLY A 92 -15.83 -8.00 7.01
N PRO A 93 -17.06 -7.92 6.49
CA PRO A 93 -17.79 -6.65 6.41
C PRO A 93 -17.97 -6.04 7.81
N PRO A 94 -17.94 -4.70 7.94
CA PRO A 94 -18.25 -4.06 9.21
C PRO A 94 -19.68 -4.46 9.63
N GLU A 95 -19.86 -4.87 10.89
CA GLU A 95 -21.18 -5.13 11.48
C GLU A 95 -22.05 -3.88 11.28
N GLY A 96 -23.04 -3.98 10.38
CA GLY A 96 -23.88 -2.84 9.98
C GLY A 96 -24.09 -2.68 8.46
N ALA A 97 -23.38 -3.42 7.61
CA ALA A 97 -23.72 -3.54 6.19
C ALA A 97 -24.97 -4.43 6.00
N VAL A 98 -26.12 -3.95 6.48
CA VAL A 98 -27.43 -4.52 6.13
C VAL A 98 -27.61 -4.28 4.64
N ASN A 99 -27.62 -5.36 3.85
CA ASN A 99 -27.98 -5.31 2.44
C ASN A 99 -29.39 -4.73 2.31
N GLY A 100 -29.46 -3.45 1.93
CA GLY A 100 -30.68 -2.82 1.45
C GLY A 100 -31.09 -3.49 0.15
N ARG A 101 -32.25 -4.12 0.20
CA ARG A 101 -32.99 -4.78 -0.88
C ARG A 101 -33.08 -3.94 -2.16
#